data_AF-A0A847LQZ5-F1
#
_entry.id   AF-A0A847LQZ5-F1
#
_cell.length_a   1.000
_cell.length_b   1.000
_cell.length_c   1.000
_cell.angle_alpha   90.00
_cell.angle_beta   90.00
_cell.angle_gamma   90.00
#
_symmetry.space_group_name_H-M   'P 1'
#
loop_
_entity.id
_entity.type
_entity.pdbx_description
1 polymer ?
#
loop_
_entity_poly.entity_id
_entity_poly.type
_entity_poly.pdbx_seq_one_letter_code
_entity_poly.pdbx_strand_id
1 'polypeptide(L)'
;MKKRDGLFKSKDNKHYPIYITKKPRMKNIIFRYRDEAFIISAPPYVSNEVIFKRLKVVGPRLLAKQNSTQPITSDYYYLFGEKMSRNDLSEVQLEKYLKEQLSTYLAEQVPLYEAKLGISRPYKIRIKKMTSRYASNSKKTHSLSFSLKLVHYDKQIIDAIIIHELIHYFISGHQSDFYKKLKKYCPNYDQLINQLKQGEYSYDGT
;
A
#
# COMPACT_ATOMS: atom_id res chain seq x y z
N MET A 1 -1.36 29.06 20.97
CA MET A 1 -2.35 28.46 20.03
C MET A 1 -1.89 28.74 18.60
N LYS A 2 -1.75 27.73 17.71
CA LYS A 2 -1.40 28.00 16.30
C LYS A 2 -2.55 28.77 15.64
N LYS A 3 -2.25 29.87 14.93
CA LYS A 3 -3.25 30.67 14.22
C LYS A 3 -3.87 29.82 13.10
N ARG A 4 -5.20 29.80 13.01
CA ARG A 4 -5.95 29.12 11.93
C ARG A 4 -5.84 29.94 10.64
N ASP A 5 -5.40 29.31 9.56
CA ASP A 5 -5.18 29.96 8.26
C ASP A 5 -6.41 29.87 7.33
N GLY A 6 -7.31 28.93 7.57
CA GLY A 6 -8.52 28.76 6.77
C GLY A 6 -9.37 27.56 7.18
N LEU A 7 -10.37 27.27 6.34
CA LEU A 7 -11.25 26.09 6.45
C LEU A 7 -11.27 25.35 5.11
N PHE A 8 -11.15 24.04 5.18
CA PHE A 8 -11.40 23.14 4.05
C PHE A 8 -12.83 22.62 4.16
N LYS A 9 -13.63 22.79 3.10
CA LYS A 9 -14.97 22.24 3.00
C LYS A 9 -14.94 20.94 2.17
N SER A 10 -15.35 19.83 2.76
CA SER A 10 -15.47 18.54 2.06
C SER A 10 -16.77 18.45 1.27
N LYS A 11 -16.92 17.39 0.47
CA LYS A 11 -18.10 17.15 -0.38
C LYS A 11 -19.38 16.93 0.44
N ASP A 12 -19.26 16.36 1.64
CA ASP A 12 -20.33 16.16 2.62
C ASP A 12 -20.59 17.39 3.51
N ASN A 13 -20.17 18.59 3.07
CA ASN A 13 -20.33 19.87 3.77
C ASN A 13 -19.67 19.96 5.17
N LYS A 14 -18.82 19.01 5.57
CA LYS A 14 -18.00 19.15 6.78
C LYS A 14 -16.87 20.16 6.57
N HIS A 15 -16.50 20.83 7.65
CA HIS A 15 -15.47 21.87 7.65
C HIS A 15 -14.31 21.47 8.54
N TYR A 16 -13.10 21.52 7.98
CA TYR A 16 -11.87 21.12 8.66
C TYR A 16 -10.92 22.30 8.78
N PRO A 17 -10.36 22.61 9.97
CA PRO A 17 -9.37 23.65 10.15
C PRO A 17 -8.13 23.43 9.27
N ILE A 18 -7.57 24.52 8.74
CA ILE A 18 -6.29 24.52 8.03
C ILE A 18 -5.25 25.29 8.83
N TYR A 19 -4.10 24.66 9.04
CA TYR A 19 -2.92 25.27 9.66
C TYR A 19 -1.73 25.18 8.70
N ILE A 20 -1.15 26.32 8.38
CA ILE A 20 -0.04 26.46 7.44
C ILE A 20 1.21 26.89 8.21
N THR A 21 2.31 26.19 7.97
CA THR A 21 3.64 26.59 8.47
C THR A 21 4.55 26.83 7.27
N LYS A 22 5.05 28.07 7.15
CA LYS A 22 6.08 28.41 6.16
C LYS A 22 7.45 28.03 6.71
N LYS A 23 8.22 27.22 5.98
CA LYS A 23 9.52 26.72 6.43
C LYS A 23 10.65 27.12 5.47
N PRO A 24 11.72 27.79 5.95
CA PRO A 24 12.90 28.06 5.13
C PRO A 24 13.51 26.77 4.54
N ARG A 25 14.12 26.87 3.36
CA ARG A 25 14.82 25.77 2.65
C ARG A 25 13.95 24.58 2.19
N MET A 26 12.63 24.62 2.41
CA MET A 26 11.70 23.62 1.89
C MET A 26 11.47 23.85 0.38
N LYS A 27 11.50 22.76 -0.42
CA LYS A 27 11.26 22.81 -1.88
C LYS A 27 9.85 22.41 -2.30
N ASN A 28 9.17 21.58 -1.50
CA ASN A 28 7.87 21.00 -1.82
C ASN A 28 6.86 21.27 -0.71
N ILE A 29 5.59 21.46 -1.10
CA ILE A 29 4.49 21.56 -0.13
C ILE A 29 4.15 20.16 0.37
N ILE A 30 4.02 19.99 1.68
CA ILE A 30 3.64 18.75 2.33
C ILE A 30 2.26 18.94 2.95
N PHE A 31 1.30 18.11 2.55
CA PHE A 31 -0.06 18.09 3.08
C PHE A 31 -0.23 16.88 4.01
N ARG A 32 -0.78 17.11 5.20
CA ARG A 32 -1.17 16.07 6.14
C ARG A 32 -2.56 16.38 6.68
N TYR A 33 -3.26 15.34 7.12
CA TYR A 33 -4.50 15.46 7.86
C TYR A 33 -4.36 14.62 9.14
N ARG A 34 -4.52 15.27 10.30
CA ARG A 34 -4.37 14.69 11.65
C ARG A 34 -5.21 15.52 12.62
N ASP A 35 -5.74 14.88 13.67
CA ASP A 35 -6.48 15.54 14.74
C ASP A 35 -7.58 16.48 14.20
N GLU A 36 -8.35 15.96 13.24
CA GLU A 36 -9.44 16.66 12.54
C GLU A 36 -9.04 17.95 11.79
N ALA A 37 -7.74 18.14 11.51
CA ALA A 37 -7.24 19.33 10.84
C ALA A 37 -6.25 19.02 9.70
N PHE A 38 -6.22 19.91 8.71
CA PHE A 38 -5.20 19.93 7.67
C PHE A 38 -3.96 20.67 8.15
N ILE A 39 -2.83 19.95 8.21
CA ILE A 39 -1.52 20.48 8.60
C ILE A 39 -0.65 20.56 7.35
N ILE A 40 -0.29 21.79 6.97
CA ILE A 40 0.41 22.08 5.72
C ILE A 40 1.76 22.71 6.03
N SER A 41 2.84 22.11 5.55
CA SER A 41 4.16 22.75 5.52
C SER A 41 4.46 23.20 4.10
N ALA A 42 4.82 24.47 3.91
CA ALA A 42 5.07 25.03 2.60
C ALA A 42 6.35 25.88 2.56
N PRO A 43 7.01 26.02 1.39
CA PRO A 43 8.06 27.02 1.20
C PRO A 43 7.54 28.44 1.45
N PRO A 44 8.40 29.39 1.87
CA PRO A 44 7.97 30.74 2.25
C PRO A 44 7.40 31.55 1.07
N TYR A 45 7.87 31.29 -0.15
CA TYR A 45 7.46 31.98 -1.38
C TYR A 45 6.14 31.48 -1.97
N VAL A 46 5.55 30.40 -1.46
CA VAL A 46 4.28 29.87 -1.98
C VAL A 46 3.12 30.60 -1.32
N SER A 47 2.21 31.21 -2.09
CA SER A 47 1.02 31.88 -1.56
C SER A 47 0.01 30.90 -0.95
N ASN A 48 -0.82 31.39 -0.03
CA ASN A 48 -1.89 30.56 0.57
C ASN A 48 -2.94 30.15 -0.46
N GLU A 49 -3.20 30.97 -1.47
CA GLU A 49 -4.12 30.64 -2.57
C GLU A 49 -3.67 29.38 -3.33
N VAL A 50 -2.39 29.29 -3.69
CA VAL A 50 -1.82 28.11 -4.35
C VAL A 50 -1.93 26.87 -3.45
N ILE A 51 -1.70 27.04 -2.14
CA ILE A 51 -1.85 25.98 -1.15
C ILE A 51 -3.31 25.49 -1.11
N PHE A 52 -4.28 26.39 -1.02
CA PHE A 52 -5.70 26.04 -0.96
C PHE A 52 -6.18 25.36 -2.25
N LYS A 53 -5.75 25.85 -3.42
CA LYS A 53 -6.07 25.21 -4.71
C LYS A 53 -5.56 23.78 -4.77
N ARG A 54 -4.31 23.53 -4.35
CA ARG A 54 -3.76 22.16 -4.27
C ARG A 54 -4.45 21.32 -3.20
N LEU A 55 -4.80 21.92 -2.06
CA LEU A 55 -5.52 21.24 -0.99
C LEU A 55 -6.90 20.74 -1.45
N LYS A 56 -7.62 21.49 -2.30
CA LYS A 56 -8.88 21.01 -2.91
C LYS A 56 -8.72 19.69 -3.67
N VAL A 57 -7.55 19.45 -4.27
CA VAL A 57 -7.27 18.22 -5.02
C VAL A 57 -6.82 17.09 -4.10
N VAL A 58 -5.89 17.35 -3.18
CA VAL A 58 -5.31 16.29 -2.33
C VAL A 58 -6.12 16.00 -1.05
N GLY A 59 -6.93 16.96 -0.61
CA GLY A 59 -7.70 16.93 0.63
C GLY A 59 -8.67 15.74 0.72
N PRO A 60 -9.51 15.47 -0.30
CA PRO A 60 -10.42 14.32 -0.27
C PRO A 60 -9.68 12.98 -0.07
N ARG A 61 -8.53 12.81 -0.71
CA ARG A 61 -7.70 11.61 -0.54
C ARG A 61 -7.11 11.49 0.88
N LEU A 62 -6.73 12.61 1.49
CA LEU A 62 -6.20 12.64 2.85
C LEU A 62 -7.29 12.33 3.89
N LEU A 63 -8.53 12.81 3.66
CA LEU A 63 -9.69 12.47 4.50
C LEU A 63 -10.02 10.97 4.37
N ALA A 64 -10.09 10.45 3.14
CA ALA A 64 -10.35 9.03 2.90
C ALA A 64 -9.29 8.12 3.56
N LYS A 65 -8.03 8.54 3.58
CA LYS A 65 -6.94 7.81 4.24
C LYS A 65 -7.06 7.78 5.77
N GLN A 66 -7.79 8.69 6.41
CA GLN A 66 -7.97 8.62 7.86
C GLN A 66 -8.97 7.53 8.25
N ASN A 67 -9.94 7.25 7.37
CA ASN A 67 -10.91 6.18 7.53
C ASN A 67 -10.41 4.84 6.98
N SER A 68 -9.20 4.78 6.40
CA SER A 68 -8.63 3.50 5.98
C SER A 68 -8.30 2.69 7.23
N THR A 69 -8.87 1.50 7.32
CA THR A 69 -8.53 0.49 8.33
C THR A 69 -7.01 0.39 8.44
N GLN A 70 -6.48 0.48 9.66
CA GLN A 70 -5.06 0.24 9.89
C GLN A 70 -4.84 -1.27 9.95
N PRO A 71 -3.77 -1.79 9.32
CA PRO A 71 -3.52 -3.23 9.33
C PRO A 71 -3.08 -3.73 10.71
N ILE A 72 -2.60 -2.83 11.57
CA ILE A 72 -2.14 -3.09 12.93
C ILE A 72 -2.61 -1.92 13.81
N THR A 73 -3.18 -2.23 14.97
CA THR A 73 -3.57 -1.28 16.03
C THR A 73 -3.09 -1.79 17.39
N SER A 74 -3.43 -1.12 18.49
CA SER A 74 -3.19 -1.64 19.85
C SER A 74 -3.95 -2.92 20.13
N ASP A 75 -5.08 -3.16 19.47
CA ASP A 75 -6.04 -4.20 19.86
C ASP A 75 -6.06 -5.36 18.87
N TYR A 76 -5.66 -5.12 17.63
CA TYR A 76 -5.70 -6.13 16.57
C TYR A 76 -4.63 -5.93 15.50
N TYR A 77 -4.42 -6.97 14.71
CA TYR A 77 -3.70 -6.91 13.44
C TYR A 77 -4.37 -7.82 12.41
N TYR A 78 -4.12 -7.59 11.13
CA TYR A 78 -4.54 -8.51 10.08
C TYR A 78 -3.41 -9.49 9.74
N LEU A 79 -3.77 -10.77 9.63
CA LEU A 79 -2.91 -11.84 9.12
C LEU A 79 -3.67 -12.54 7.99
N PHE A 80 -3.15 -12.42 6.78
CA PHE A 80 -3.75 -13.02 5.59
C PHE A 80 -5.24 -12.70 5.42
N GLY A 81 -5.61 -11.45 5.70
CA GLY A 81 -6.99 -10.95 5.63
C GLY A 81 -7.87 -11.26 6.84
N GLU A 82 -7.40 -12.10 7.76
CA GLU A 82 -8.10 -12.40 9.01
C GLU A 82 -7.70 -11.41 10.10
N LYS A 83 -8.70 -10.90 10.84
CA LYS A 83 -8.49 -9.99 11.96
C LYS A 83 -8.15 -10.79 13.21
N MET A 84 -6.90 -10.64 13.67
CA MET A 84 -6.35 -11.29 14.85
C MET A 84 -6.35 -10.34 16.04
N SER A 85 -6.65 -10.85 17.24
CA SER A 85 -6.44 -10.09 18.47
C SER A 85 -4.93 -9.86 18.70
N ARG A 86 -4.59 -8.67 19.18
CA ARG A 86 -3.21 -8.36 19.56
C ARG A 86 -2.99 -8.85 21.00
N ASN A 87 -2.34 -10.00 21.10
CA ASN A 87 -1.75 -10.46 22.37
C ASN A 87 -0.62 -9.48 22.79
N ASP A 88 -0.12 -9.56 24.04
CA ASP A 88 0.96 -8.71 24.62
C ASP A 88 2.34 -8.78 23.91
N LEU A 89 2.35 -9.11 22.62
CA LEU A 89 3.50 -9.04 21.73
C LEU A 89 3.96 -7.59 21.57
N SER A 90 5.23 -7.36 21.88
CA SER A 90 5.93 -6.13 21.48
C SER A 90 5.90 -5.95 19.95
N GLU A 91 6.06 -4.71 19.48
CA GLU A 91 6.12 -4.41 18.05
C GLU A 91 7.18 -5.22 17.31
N VAL A 92 8.33 -5.48 17.95
CA VAL A 92 9.44 -6.25 17.38
C VAL A 92 9.07 -7.72 17.22
N GLN A 93 8.41 -8.31 18.22
CA GLN A 93 7.95 -9.69 18.16
C GLN A 93 6.88 -9.87 17.09
N LEU A 94 5.93 -8.93 16.99
CA LEU A 94 4.89 -8.95 15.97
C LEU A 94 5.48 -8.82 14.56
N GLU A 95 6.41 -7.88 14.34
CA GLU A 95 7.05 -7.73 13.02
C GLU A 95 7.80 -9.01 12.62
N LYS A 96 8.51 -9.64 13.55
CA LYS A 96 9.21 -10.91 13.32
C LYS A 96 8.22 -12.02 12.94
N TYR A 97 7.16 -12.19 13.73
CA TYR A 97 6.13 -13.18 13.48
C TYR A 97 5.47 -13.01 12.10
N LEU A 98 5.04 -11.79 11.76
CA LEU A 98 4.44 -11.49 10.46
C LEU A 98 5.41 -11.76 9.30
N LYS A 99 6.69 -11.44 9.48
CA LYS A 99 7.71 -11.73 8.48
C LYS A 99 7.90 -13.23 8.27
N GLU A 100 7.88 -14.03 9.34
CA GLU A 100 7.93 -15.48 9.26
C GLU A 100 6.71 -16.04 8.54
N GLN A 101 5.50 -15.59 8.89
CA GLN A 101 4.26 -16.02 8.21
C GLN A 101 4.31 -15.75 6.70
N LEU A 102 4.65 -14.52 6.30
CA LEU A 102 4.76 -14.18 4.89
C LEU A 102 5.89 -14.97 4.20
N SER A 103 7.01 -15.21 4.88
CA SER A 103 8.13 -15.97 4.31
C SER A 103 7.73 -17.41 4.02
N THR A 104 7.05 -18.06 4.96
CA THR A 104 6.55 -19.44 4.80
C THR A 104 5.58 -19.51 3.63
N TYR A 105 4.59 -18.62 3.60
CA TYR A 105 3.60 -18.60 2.53
C TYR A 105 4.22 -18.37 1.14
N LEU A 106 5.16 -17.43 1.01
CA LEU A 106 5.86 -17.19 -0.26
C LEU A 106 6.74 -18.38 -0.68
N ALA A 107 7.40 -19.05 0.27
CA ALA A 107 8.23 -20.22 0.00
C ALA A 107 7.41 -21.40 -0.53
N GLU A 108 6.13 -21.49 -0.17
CA GLU A 108 5.19 -22.49 -0.70
C GLU A 108 4.59 -22.07 -2.04
N GLN A 109 4.08 -20.84 -2.15
CA GLN A 109 3.28 -20.42 -3.32
C GLN A 109 4.13 -20.07 -4.55
N VAL A 110 5.28 -19.42 -4.38
CA VAL A 110 6.10 -18.99 -5.52
C VAL A 110 6.53 -20.20 -6.38
N PRO A 111 7.05 -21.31 -5.83
CA PRO A 111 7.40 -22.48 -6.62
C PRO A 111 6.20 -23.11 -7.36
N LEU A 112 5.02 -23.12 -6.75
CA LEU A 112 3.80 -23.64 -7.39
C LEU A 112 3.43 -22.82 -8.63
N TYR A 113 3.51 -21.49 -8.55
CA TYR A 113 3.23 -20.63 -9.69
C TYR A 113 4.34 -20.64 -10.73
N GLU A 114 5.61 -20.77 -10.33
CA GLU A 114 6.73 -21.00 -11.24
C GLU A 114 6.50 -22.26 -12.09
N ALA A 115 6.13 -23.37 -11.46
CA ALA A 115 5.80 -24.62 -12.12
C ALA A 115 4.60 -24.46 -13.09
N LYS A 116 3.50 -23.84 -12.64
CA LYS A 116 2.31 -23.56 -13.48
C LYS A 116 2.64 -22.68 -14.69
N LEU A 117 3.61 -21.78 -14.56
CA LEU A 117 4.05 -20.89 -15.63
C LEU A 117 5.15 -21.47 -16.51
N GLY A 118 5.72 -22.63 -16.16
CA GLY A 118 6.83 -23.25 -16.88
C GLY A 118 8.17 -22.52 -16.68
N ILE A 119 8.37 -21.86 -15.53
CA ILE A 119 9.63 -21.20 -15.18
C ILE A 119 10.56 -22.25 -14.56
N SER A 120 11.62 -22.61 -15.28
CA SER A 120 12.55 -23.67 -14.86
C SER A 120 13.58 -23.23 -13.82
N ARG A 121 13.96 -21.94 -13.83
CA ARG A 121 14.93 -21.39 -12.88
C ARG A 121 14.19 -20.70 -11.72
N PRO A 122 14.22 -21.25 -10.49
CA PRO A 122 13.51 -20.67 -9.37
C PRO A 122 14.10 -19.31 -8.97
N TYR A 123 13.21 -18.38 -8.62
CA TYR A 123 13.55 -17.05 -8.16
C TYR A 123 14.01 -17.05 -6.70
N LYS A 124 15.00 -16.21 -6.38
CA LYS A 124 15.34 -15.92 -4.99
C LYS A 124 14.25 -15.02 -4.37
N ILE A 125 13.59 -15.49 -3.33
CA ILE A 125 12.55 -14.73 -2.63
C ILE A 125 13.19 -13.83 -1.56
N ARG A 126 12.72 -12.59 -1.46
CA ARG A 126 13.17 -11.61 -0.45
C ARG A 126 11.98 -10.87 0.14
N ILE A 127 11.98 -10.64 1.45
CA ILE A 127 11.05 -9.71 2.10
C ILE A 127 11.79 -8.43 2.45
N LYS A 128 11.25 -7.27 2.06
CA LYS A 128 11.83 -5.95 2.28
C LYS A 128 10.81 -4.97 2.85
N LYS A 129 11.28 -3.96 3.58
CA LYS A 129 10.46 -2.77 3.89
C LYS A 129 10.42 -1.88 2.66
N MET A 130 9.34 -1.96 1.88
CA MET A 130 9.15 -1.17 0.66
C MET A 130 8.13 -0.04 0.91
N THR A 131 8.44 1.16 0.42
CA THR A 131 7.61 2.36 0.63
C THR A 131 6.67 2.64 -0.53
N SER A 132 7.10 2.36 -1.77
CA SER A 132 6.38 2.75 -3.00
C SER A 132 5.74 1.60 -3.77
N ARG A 133 6.08 0.34 -3.47
CA ARG A 133 5.62 -0.85 -4.20
C ARG A 133 5.35 -2.01 -3.26
N TYR A 134 4.47 -2.92 -3.68
CA TYR A 134 4.16 -4.15 -2.93
C TYR A 134 5.10 -5.29 -3.29
N ALA A 135 5.58 -5.37 -4.52
CA ALA A 135 6.61 -6.30 -4.93
C ALA A 135 7.45 -5.77 -6.11
N SER A 136 8.48 -6.53 -6.49
CA SER A 136 9.31 -6.28 -7.68
C SER A 136 10.06 -7.53 -8.13
N ASN A 137 10.10 -7.77 -9.44
CA ASN A 137 10.97 -8.72 -10.11
C ASN A 137 12.28 -8.06 -10.59
N SER A 138 13.42 -8.63 -10.22
CA SER A 138 14.74 -8.23 -10.74
C SER A 138 15.31 -9.30 -11.65
N LYS A 139 15.33 -9.03 -12.96
CA LYS A 139 15.99 -9.88 -13.96
C LYS A 139 17.49 -10.02 -13.70
N LYS A 140 18.16 -8.93 -13.29
CA LYS A 140 19.61 -8.90 -13.04
C LYS A 140 20.05 -9.87 -11.94
N THR A 141 19.30 -9.93 -10.84
CA THR A 141 19.65 -10.74 -9.66
C THR A 141 18.83 -12.03 -9.57
N HIS A 142 17.93 -12.26 -10.53
CA HIS A 142 16.96 -13.35 -10.54
C HIS A 142 16.24 -13.50 -9.19
N SER A 143 15.64 -12.41 -8.72
CA SER A 143 15.00 -12.35 -7.40
C SER A 143 13.67 -11.61 -7.42
N LEU A 144 12.70 -12.14 -6.67
CA LEU A 144 11.47 -11.45 -6.32
C LEU A 144 11.61 -10.81 -4.94
N SER A 145 11.31 -9.52 -4.83
CA SER A 145 11.23 -8.84 -3.54
C SER A 145 9.80 -8.47 -3.24
N PHE A 146 9.32 -8.83 -2.05
CA PHE A 146 7.96 -8.57 -1.57
C PHE A 146 8.00 -7.64 -0.35
N SER A 147 7.00 -6.77 -0.24
CA SER A 147 6.81 -5.87 0.89
C SER A 147 6.14 -6.63 2.04
N LEU A 148 6.65 -6.46 3.27
CA LEU A 148 6.02 -7.08 4.46
C LEU A 148 4.53 -6.70 4.60
N LYS A 149 4.13 -5.53 4.09
CA LYS A 149 2.73 -5.07 4.07
C LYS A 149 1.75 -6.08 3.45
N LEU A 150 2.22 -6.95 2.55
CA LEU A 150 1.39 -7.96 1.91
C LEU A 150 0.81 -8.97 2.90
N VAL A 151 1.48 -9.23 4.03
CA VAL A 151 1.03 -10.19 5.05
C VAL A 151 -0.35 -9.88 5.62
N HIS A 152 -0.81 -8.63 5.51
CA HIS A 152 -2.10 -8.20 6.04
C HIS A 152 -3.27 -8.46 5.11
N TYR A 153 -3.00 -8.70 3.82
CA TYR A 153 -4.06 -8.89 2.82
C TYR A 153 -4.38 -10.36 2.66
N ASP A 154 -5.62 -10.65 2.23
CA ASP A 154 -6.03 -11.99 1.84
C ASP A 154 -5.04 -12.66 0.87
N LYS A 155 -4.90 -13.97 1.03
CA LYS A 155 -3.99 -14.82 0.26
C LYS A 155 -4.16 -14.67 -1.25
N GLN A 156 -5.38 -14.49 -1.76
CA GLN A 156 -5.63 -14.29 -3.19
C GLN A 156 -4.98 -13.02 -3.72
N ILE A 157 -4.92 -11.95 -2.91
CA ILE A 157 -4.24 -10.71 -3.29
C ILE A 157 -2.72 -10.94 -3.36
N ILE A 158 -2.17 -11.71 -2.41
CA ILE A 158 -0.75 -12.06 -2.42
C ILE A 158 -0.42 -12.90 -3.66
N ASP A 159 -1.23 -13.91 -3.96
CA ASP A 159 -1.10 -14.75 -5.16
C ASP A 159 -1.17 -13.94 -6.45
N ALA A 160 -2.12 -13.00 -6.57
CA ALA A 160 -2.20 -12.09 -7.71
C ALA A 160 -0.91 -11.29 -7.91
N ILE A 161 -0.27 -10.84 -6.82
CA ILE A 161 1.02 -10.15 -6.86
C ILE A 161 2.17 -11.11 -7.23
N ILE A 162 2.19 -12.33 -6.71
CA ILE A 162 3.18 -13.36 -7.11
C ILE A 162 3.10 -13.60 -8.62
N ILE A 163 1.90 -13.87 -9.14
CA ILE A 163 1.69 -14.12 -10.57
C ILE A 163 2.11 -12.89 -11.38
N HIS A 164 1.73 -11.68 -10.98
CA HIS A 164 2.16 -10.44 -11.63
C HIS A 164 3.68 -10.36 -11.79
N GLU A 165 4.41 -10.58 -10.70
CA GLU A 165 5.86 -10.50 -10.72
C GLU A 165 6.47 -11.64 -11.54
N LEU A 166 5.89 -12.86 -11.54
CA LEU A 166 6.37 -13.96 -12.37
C LEU A 166 6.09 -13.76 -13.87
N ILE A 167 5.00 -13.09 -14.26
CA ILE A 167 4.76 -12.75 -15.68
C ILE A 167 5.89 -11.86 -16.24
N HIS A 168 6.55 -11.05 -15.41
CA HIS A 168 7.72 -10.28 -15.82
C HIS A 168 8.93 -11.12 -16.25
N TYR A 169 8.93 -12.43 -15.98
CA TYR A 169 9.87 -13.37 -16.60
C TYR A 169 9.75 -13.34 -18.13
N PHE A 170 8.52 -13.30 -18.66
CA PHE A 170 8.23 -13.39 -20.09
C PHE A 170 8.07 -12.02 -20.75
N ILE A 171 7.36 -11.09 -20.10
CA ILE A 171 6.91 -9.84 -20.72
C ILE A 171 7.37 -8.65 -19.87
N SER A 172 8.10 -7.73 -20.51
CA SER A 172 8.52 -6.48 -19.88
C SER A 172 7.42 -5.42 -20.05
N GLY A 173 7.18 -4.60 -19.02
CA GLY A 173 6.10 -3.60 -19.03
C GLY A 173 4.71 -4.18 -18.79
N HIS A 174 3.68 -3.35 -18.93
CA HIS A 174 2.28 -3.66 -18.58
C HIS A 174 1.33 -3.36 -19.75
N GLN A 175 1.68 -3.81 -20.96
CA GLN A 175 0.87 -3.66 -22.16
C GLN A 175 -0.18 -4.80 -22.29
N SER A 176 -0.97 -4.81 -23.36
CA SER A 176 -2.05 -5.80 -23.59
C SER A 176 -1.61 -7.25 -23.41
N ASP A 177 -0.45 -7.64 -23.95
CA ASP A 177 0.07 -9.01 -23.86
C ASP A 177 0.38 -9.43 -22.43
N PHE A 178 0.87 -8.48 -21.60
CA PHE A 178 1.10 -8.72 -20.19
C PHE A 178 -0.21 -9.11 -19.49
N TYR A 179 -1.25 -8.29 -19.66
CA TYR A 179 -2.55 -8.54 -19.02
C TYR A 179 -3.25 -9.77 -19.58
N LYS A 180 -3.11 -10.04 -20.89
CA LYS A 180 -3.64 -11.26 -21.52
C LYS A 180 -3.04 -12.51 -20.87
N LYS A 181 -1.71 -12.54 -20.68
CA LYS A 181 -1.05 -13.68 -20.02
C LYS A 181 -1.39 -13.74 -18.54
N LEU A 182 -1.39 -12.61 -17.83
CA LEU A 182 -1.74 -12.53 -16.41
C LEU A 182 -3.15 -13.08 -16.13
N LYS A 183 -4.15 -12.62 -16.89
CA LYS A 183 -5.56 -13.02 -16.71
C LYS A 183 -5.83 -14.48 -17.02
N LYS A 184 -4.95 -15.16 -17.78
CA LYS A 184 -5.00 -16.61 -17.94
C LYS A 184 -4.77 -17.37 -16.63
N TYR A 185 -3.95 -16.80 -15.73
CA TYR A 185 -3.60 -17.42 -14.45
C TYR A 185 -4.32 -16.78 -13.25
N CYS A 186 -4.80 -15.54 -13.39
CA CYS A 186 -5.56 -14.82 -12.37
C CYS A 186 -6.69 -14.01 -13.05
N PRO A 187 -7.84 -14.63 -13.37
CA PRO A 187 -8.94 -13.97 -14.08
C PRO A 187 -9.52 -12.75 -13.33
N ASN A 188 -9.57 -12.81 -12.00
CA ASN A 188 -10.07 -11.77 -11.10
C ASN A 188 -8.99 -10.74 -10.68
N TYR A 189 -7.84 -10.68 -11.37
CA TYR A 189 -6.72 -9.81 -11.02
C TYR A 189 -7.11 -8.34 -10.77
N ASP A 190 -7.96 -7.77 -11.64
CA ASP A 190 -8.34 -6.37 -11.55
C ASP A 190 -9.10 -6.06 -10.26
N GLN A 191 -9.98 -6.98 -9.82
CA GLN A 191 -10.71 -6.88 -8.56
C GLN A 191 -9.75 -6.93 -7.37
N LEU A 192 -8.87 -7.94 -7.32
CA LEU A 192 -7.92 -8.13 -6.23
C LEU A 192 -6.96 -6.94 -6.07
N ILE A 193 -6.50 -6.36 -7.18
CA ILE A 193 -5.65 -5.17 -7.15
C ILE A 193 -6.43 -3.91 -6.77
N ASN A 194 -7.72 -3.83 -7.10
CA ASN A 194 -8.55 -2.74 -6.61
C ASN A 194 -8.70 -2.81 -5.08
N GLN A 195 -8.97 -3.98 -4.51
CA GLN A 195 -9.02 -4.20 -3.05
C GLN A 195 -7.70 -3.80 -2.38
N LEU A 196 -6.57 -4.25 -2.93
CA LEU A 196 -5.22 -3.86 -2.47
C LEU A 196 -5.02 -2.33 -2.45
N LYS A 197 -5.51 -1.63 -3.49
CA LYS A 197 -5.39 -0.16 -3.60
C LYS A 197 -6.30 0.59 -2.62
N GLN A 198 -7.47 0.03 -2.31
CA GLN A 198 -8.39 0.58 -1.31
C GLN A 198 -7.95 0.30 0.13
N GLY A 199 -7.03 -0.66 0.32
CA GLY A 199 -6.60 -1.10 1.65
C GLY A 199 -7.61 -2.02 2.31
N GLU A 200 -8.37 -2.77 1.51
CA GLU A 200 -9.29 -3.81 1.96
C GLU A 200 -8.47 -5.06 2.29
N TYR A 201 -8.41 -5.43 3.57
CA TYR A 201 -7.59 -6.54 4.05
C TYR A 201 -8.31 -7.89 3.95
N SER A 202 -9.58 -7.93 4.33
CA SER A 202 -10.42 -9.12 4.27
C SER A 202 -10.93 -9.38 2.85
N TYR A 203 -11.14 -10.65 2.52
CA TYR A 203 -11.87 -11.07 1.33
C TYR A 203 -13.22 -11.63 1.79
N ASP A 204 -14.29 -10.86 1.60
CA ASP A 204 -15.66 -11.33 1.81
C ASP A 204 -16.07 -12.21 0.62
N GLY A 205 -15.46 -13.39 0.53
CA GLY A 205 -15.74 -14.40 -0.47
C GLY A 205 -16.88 -15.29 -0.05
N THR A 206 -18.11 -14.78 -0.12
CA THR A 206 -19.32 -15.61 -0.28
C THR A 206 -19.69 -15.68 -1.75
#